data_AF-A0A2P6SEI6-F1
#
_entry.id   AF-A0A2P6SEI6-F1
#
_cell.length_a   1.000
_cell.length_b   1.000
_cell.length_c   1.000
_cell.angle_alpha   90.00
_cell.angle_beta   90.00
_cell.angle_gamma   90.00
#
_symmetry.space_group_name_H-M   'P 1'
#
loop_
_entity.id
_entity.type
_entity.pdbx_description
1 polymer ?
#
loop_
_entity_poly.entity_id
_entity_poly.type
_entity_poly.pdbx_seq_one_letter_code
_entity_poly.pdbx_strand_id
1 'polypeptide(L)'
;MTHLTKLEFDPLEISGKNYLSWVLDAEIHLMANNLGDTIKVGNKSSVQDRAKAMIFLRHHLDKSLKDEYLTVKDPLELWEALADRFAHQKTIVLPRARYEWTHLRLQDFNSVIDFNSAMHRITSQLKLCGEPVSEDSKLEKTFSTFHATNMVLQQQYRERGFKKYADLISCLLVAEQNNELLMKNHQSRPTGSQPIPEVNAIFTGGHANRHGNKHGNNSARVKGRDRQRPNGQGRGSINQRLGPKKNAKIHKGKGQMNKVPKNNESFCTRCGCNGHFWKTCRMPDHLVALYQASIKGNKAEINYIDQSDPWDSSIVIYFIFKFSDSLPIEKESNKKN
;
A
#
# COMPACT_ATOMS: atom_id res chain seq x y z
N MET A 1 -36.23 -21.35 -18.39
CA MET A 1 -34.83 -21.60 -18.75
C MET A 1 -34.45 -20.63 -19.85
N THR A 2 -33.89 -19.47 -19.50
CA THR A 2 -33.31 -18.57 -20.50
C THR A 2 -31.99 -19.17 -20.94
N HIS A 3 -31.93 -19.73 -22.14
CA HIS A 3 -30.66 -19.90 -22.82
C HIS A 3 -30.08 -18.50 -23.02
N LEU A 4 -29.27 -18.05 -22.06
CA LEU A 4 -28.42 -16.89 -22.22
C LEU A 4 -27.42 -17.29 -23.30
N THR A 5 -27.77 -17.02 -24.56
CA THR A 5 -26.84 -17.03 -25.68
C THR A 5 -25.63 -16.24 -25.24
N LYS A 6 -24.51 -16.95 -25.06
CA LYS A 6 -23.27 -16.39 -24.55
C LYS A 6 -22.74 -15.42 -25.60
N LEU A 7 -22.67 -14.14 -25.25
CA LEU A 7 -22.02 -13.13 -26.08
C LEU A 7 -20.50 -13.42 -26.13
N GLU A 8 -19.91 -13.19 -27.29
CA GLU A 8 -18.49 -13.36 -27.53
C GLU A 8 -17.67 -12.24 -26.86
N PHE A 9 -18.23 -11.03 -26.80
CA PHE A 9 -17.72 -9.86 -26.07
C PHE A 9 -18.87 -8.94 -25.67
N ASP A 10 -18.55 -7.88 -24.92
CA ASP A 10 -19.55 -6.96 -24.38
C ASP A 10 -20.38 -6.31 -25.50
N PRO A 11 -21.71 -6.23 -25.36
CA PRO A 11 -22.56 -5.62 -26.36
C PRO A 11 -22.33 -4.11 -26.41
N LEU A 12 -22.57 -3.50 -27.57
CA LEU A 12 -22.49 -2.05 -27.74
C LEU A 12 -23.52 -1.37 -26.83
N GLU A 13 -23.03 -0.59 -25.89
CA GLU A 13 -23.89 0.18 -24.99
C GLU A 13 -24.65 1.26 -25.75
N ILE A 14 -25.89 1.53 -25.33
CA ILE A 14 -26.67 2.67 -25.84
C ILE A 14 -25.95 4.01 -25.66
N SER A 15 -25.09 4.11 -24.64
CA SER A 15 -24.28 5.29 -24.33
C SER A 15 -23.15 5.53 -25.34
N GLY A 16 -22.73 4.50 -26.07
CA GLY A 16 -21.56 4.53 -26.95
C GLY A 16 -20.20 4.56 -26.24
N LYS A 17 -20.15 4.48 -24.90
CA LYS A 17 -18.88 4.58 -24.15
C LYS A 17 -17.86 3.51 -24.55
N ASN A 18 -18.34 2.31 -24.88
CA ASN A 18 -17.53 1.19 -25.34
C ASN A 18 -17.48 1.07 -26.89
N TYR A 19 -17.95 2.08 -27.64
CA TYR A 19 -18.04 1.99 -29.10
C TYR A 19 -16.69 1.69 -29.76
N LEU A 20 -15.60 2.36 -29.34
CA LEU A 20 -14.29 2.16 -29.95
C LEU A 20 -13.72 0.75 -29.71
N SER A 21 -13.94 0.16 -28.54
CA SER A 21 -13.55 -1.23 -28.26
C SER A 21 -14.47 -2.20 -29.00
N TRP A 22 -15.77 -1.96 -29.00
CA TRP A 22 -16.76 -2.79 -29.68
C TRP A 22 -16.50 -2.89 -31.18
N VAL A 23 -16.14 -1.78 -31.84
CA VAL A 23 -15.78 -1.78 -33.26
C VAL A 23 -14.61 -2.72 -33.54
N LEU A 24 -13.55 -2.66 -32.72
CA LEU A 24 -12.39 -3.54 -32.90
C LEU A 24 -12.76 -5.02 -32.70
N ASP A 25 -13.50 -5.33 -31.64
CA ASP A 25 -13.89 -6.70 -31.35
C ASP A 25 -14.81 -7.27 -32.45
N ALA A 26 -15.78 -6.46 -32.92
CA ALA A 26 -16.67 -6.82 -34.02
C ALA A 26 -15.91 -7.01 -35.34
N GLU A 27 -15.00 -6.10 -35.70
CA GLU A 27 -14.16 -6.23 -36.90
C GLU A 27 -13.31 -7.51 -36.87
N ILE A 28 -12.64 -7.78 -35.74
CA ILE A 28 -11.81 -8.97 -35.56
C ILE A 28 -12.67 -10.23 -35.70
N HIS A 29 -13.85 -10.25 -35.08
CA HIS A 29 -14.75 -11.41 -35.17
C HIS A 29 -15.27 -11.63 -36.59
N LEU A 30 -15.67 -10.57 -37.29
CA LEU A 30 -16.10 -10.66 -38.69
C LEU A 30 -14.95 -11.16 -39.58
N MET A 31 -13.73 -10.64 -39.40
CA MET A 31 -12.54 -11.08 -40.13
C MET A 31 -12.23 -12.55 -39.89
N ALA A 32 -12.23 -13.00 -38.63
CA ALA A 32 -11.97 -14.40 -38.26
C ALA A 32 -12.97 -15.38 -38.89
N ASN A 33 -14.19 -14.94 -39.16
CA ASN A 33 -15.26 -15.73 -39.75
C ASN A 33 -15.41 -15.54 -41.28
N ASN A 34 -14.47 -14.87 -41.95
CA ASN A 34 -14.54 -14.50 -43.38
C ASN A 34 -15.76 -13.63 -43.75
N LEU A 35 -16.27 -12.86 -42.78
CA LEU A 35 -17.39 -11.93 -42.95
C LEU A 35 -16.93 -10.46 -43.01
N GLY A 36 -15.64 -10.19 -42.86
CA GLY A 36 -15.10 -8.82 -42.80
C GLY A 36 -15.39 -7.96 -44.03
N ASP A 37 -15.56 -8.55 -45.21
CA ASP A 37 -15.92 -7.79 -46.42
C ASP A 37 -17.37 -7.31 -46.41
N THR A 38 -18.27 -7.92 -45.62
CA THR A 38 -19.71 -7.58 -45.61
C THR A 38 -20.01 -6.16 -45.11
N ILE A 39 -19.08 -5.57 -44.35
CA ILE A 39 -19.18 -4.21 -43.79
C ILE A 39 -18.35 -3.18 -44.57
N LYS A 40 -17.84 -3.54 -45.76
CA LYS A 40 -17.10 -2.62 -46.63
C LYS A 40 -17.96 -2.09 -47.76
N VAL A 41 -17.70 -0.86 -48.16
CA VAL A 41 -18.33 -0.23 -49.33
C VAL A 41 -18.02 -1.03 -50.59
N GLY A 42 -19.04 -1.31 -51.40
CA GLY A 42 -18.90 -2.07 -52.64
C GLY A 42 -18.69 -3.58 -52.43
N ASN A 43 -19.05 -4.12 -51.26
CA ASN A 43 -18.93 -5.55 -51.00
C ASN A 43 -19.75 -6.40 -51.99
N LYS A 44 -19.18 -7.54 -52.35
CA LYS A 44 -19.79 -8.55 -53.24
C LYS A 44 -20.13 -9.83 -52.49
N SER A 45 -20.25 -9.73 -51.17
CA SER A 45 -20.50 -10.87 -50.29
C SER A 45 -21.85 -11.51 -50.60
N SER A 46 -21.95 -12.82 -50.37
CA SER A 46 -23.19 -13.54 -50.59
C SER A 46 -24.31 -13.04 -49.67
N VAL A 47 -25.57 -13.23 -50.08
CA VAL A 47 -26.73 -12.92 -49.22
C VAL A 47 -26.67 -13.68 -47.90
N GLN A 48 -26.15 -14.91 -47.93
CA GLN A 48 -25.99 -15.74 -46.73
C GLN A 48 -24.95 -15.14 -45.77
N ASP A 49 -23.81 -14.67 -46.28
CA ASP A 49 -22.77 -14.09 -45.45
C ASP A 49 -23.19 -12.73 -44.87
N ARG A 50 -23.89 -11.92 -45.67
CA ARG A 50 -24.52 -10.68 -45.18
C ARG A 50 -25.53 -10.96 -44.07
N ALA A 51 -26.35 -12.01 -44.22
CA ALA A 51 -27.29 -12.41 -43.18
C ALA A 51 -26.59 -12.90 -41.90
N LYS A 52 -25.51 -13.70 -42.01
CA LYS A 52 -24.70 -14.14 -40.86
C LYS A 52 -24.08 -12.95 -40.12
N ALA A 53 -23.47 -12.02 -40.87
CA ALA A 53 -22.91 -10.79 -40.31
C ALA A 53 -23.98 -9.95 -39.60
N MET A 54 -25.16 -9.83 -40.22
CA MET A 54 -26.27 -9.08 -39.63
C MET A 54 -26.78 -9.70 -38.33
N ILE A 55 -26.93 -11.03 -38.27
CA ILE A 55 -27.32 -11.74 -37.05
C ILE A 55 -26.29 -11.48 -35.95
N PHE A 56 -25.00 -11.60 -36.27
CA PHE A 56 -23.91 -11.37 -35.34
C PHE A 56 -23.88 -9.93 -34.81
N LEU A 57 -23.92 -8.93 -35.70
CA LEU A 57 -23.91 -7.51 -35.32
C LEU A 57 -25.09 -7.20 -34.42
N ARG A 58 -26.31 -7.61 -34.82
CA ARG A 58 -27.51 -7.45 -33.99
C ARG A 58 -27.33 -8.14 -32.65
N HIS A 59 -26.76 -9.34 -32.58
CA HIS A 59 -26.58 -10.06 -31.32
C HIS A 59 -25.86 -9.22 -30.27
N HIS A 60 -24.83 -8.48 -30.70
CA HIS A 60 -23.93 -7.65 -29.90
C HIS A 60 -24.38 -6.19 -29.77
N LEU A 61 -25.66 -5.88 -29.98
CA LEU A 61 -26.22 -4.56 -29.68
C LEU A 61 -27.03 -4.58 -28.38
N ASP A 62 -27.00 -3.47 -27.65
CA ASP A 62 -28.00 -3.19 -26.62
C ASP A 62 -29.42 -3.32 -27.19
N LYS A 63 -30.37 -3.71 -26.34
CA LYS A 63 -31.78 -3.89 -26.73
C LYS A 63 -32.36 -2.64 -27.39
N SER A 64 -32.06 -1.46 -26.87
CA SER A 64 -32.61 -0.20 -27.40
C SER A 64 -32.08 0.09 -28.81
N LEU A 65 -30.81 -0.25 -29.08
CA LEU A 65 -30.22 -0.13 -30.42
C LEU A 65 -30.83 -1.16 -31.39
N LYS A 66 -31.12 -2.38 -30.91
CA LYS A 66 -31.83 -3.40 -31.72
C LYS A 66 -33.19 -2.90 -32.19
N ASP A 67 -33.93 -2.26 -31.29
CA ASP A 67 -35.26 -1.72 -31.55
C ASP A 67 -35.19 -0.53 -32.54
N GLU A 68 -34.23 0.38 -32.36
CA GLU A 68 -34.02 1.52 -33.26
C GLU A 68 -33.67 1.08 -34.70
N TYR A 69 -32.76 0.11 -34.82
CA TYR A 69 -32.31 -0.38 -36.13
C TYR A 69 -33.05 -1.65 -36.58
N LEU A 70 -34.27 -1.92 -36.10
CA LEU A 70 -34.99 -3.17 -36.41
C LEU A 70 -35.26 -3.38 -37.90
N THR A 71 -35.41 -2.29 -38.67
CA THR A 71 -35.77 -2.33 -40.09
C THR A 71 -34.57 -2.46 -41.03
N VAL A 72 -33.36 -2.14 -40.57
CA VAL A 72 -32.12 -2.23 -41.36
C VAL A 72 -31.83 -3.69 -41.69
N LYS A 73 -31.61 -4.04 -42.95
CA LYS A 73 -31.38 -5.43 -43.38
C LYS A 73 -29.96 -5.70 -43.86
N ASP A 74 -29.22 -4.63 -44.17
CA ASP A 74 -27.87 -4.72 -44.67
C ASP A 74 -26.84 -4.48 -43.54
N PRO A 75 -25.84 -5.37 -43.36
CA PRO A 75 -24.80 -5.16 -42.36
C PRO A 75 -23.95 -3.92 -42.58
N LEU A 76 -23.67 -3.52 -43.83
CA LEU A 76 -22.93 -2.30 -44.13
C LEU A 76 -23.75 -1.06 -43.72
N GLU A 77 -25.02 -0.98 -44.10
CA GLU A 77 -25.92 0.11 -43.67
C GLU A 77 -25.99 0.23 -42.14
N LEU A 78 -26.10 -0.90 -41.41
CA LEU A 78 -26.08 -0.89 -39.95
C LEU A 78 -24.73 -0.40 -39.40
N TRP A 79 -23.63 -0.87 -39.98
CA TRP A 79 -22.27 -0.51 -39.58
C TRP A 79 -22.01 1.00 -39.72
N GLU A 80 -22.37 1.57 -40.87
CA GLU A 80 -22.25 3.00 -41.15
C GLU A 80 -23.17 3.82 -40.24
N ALA A 81 -24.42 3.40 -40.04
CA ALA A 81 -25.35 4.10 -39.15
C ALA A 81 -24.87 4.15 -37.69
N LEU A 82 -24.26 3.08 -37.19
CA LEU A 82 -23.64 3.05 -35.86
C LEU A 82 -22.39 3.95 -35.81
N ALA A 83 -21.58 3.95 -36.88
CA ALA A 83 -20.43 4.83 -36.99
C ALA A 83 -20.81 6.31 -36.97
N ASP A 84 -21.85 6.70 -37.70
CA ASP A 84 -22.36 8.06 -37.71
C ASP A 84 -22.91 8.47 -36.35
N ARG A 85 -23.72 7.60 -35.72
CA ARG A 85 -24.29 7.86 -34.38
C ARG A 85 -23.21 8.15 -33.34
N PHE A 86 -22.13 7.36 -33.37
CA PHE A 86 -21.07 7.41 -32.38
C PHE A 86 -19.81 8.12 -32.87
N ALA A 87 -19.88 8.87 -33.98
CA ALA A 87 -18.76 9.62 -34.54
C ALA A 87 -18.11 10.58 -33.51
N HIS A 88 -18.93 11.12 -32.61
CA HIS A 88 -18.51 12.01 -31.53
C HIS A 88 -17.75 11.30 -30.38
N GLN A 89 -17.74 9.97 -30.31
CA GLN A 89 -17.07 9.27 -29.20
C GLN A 89 -15.58 9.55 -29.16
N LYS A 90 -14.92 9.63 -30.33
CA LYS A 90 -13.50 10.01 -30.41
C LYS A 90 -13.27 11.44 -29.88
N THR A 91 -14.19 12.37 -30.14
CA THR A 91 -14.05 13.76 -29.70
C THR A 91 -14.27 13.93 -28.19
N ILE A 92 -14.98 13.01 -27.53
CA ILE A 92 -15.14 12.99 -26.07
C ILE A 92 -13.97 12.27 -25.40
N VAL A 93 -13.60 11.09 -25.90
CA VAL A 93 -12.59 10.22 -25.26
C VAL A 93 -11.19 10.82 -25.36
N LEU A 94 -10.82 11.36 -26.52
CA LEU A 94 -9.47 11.88 -26.76
C LEU A 94 -9.05 13.02 -25.81
N PRO A 95 -9.79 14.14 -25.66
CA PRO A 95 -9.38 15.20 -24.76
C PRO A 95 -9.33 14.75 -23.30
N ARG A 96 -10.24 13.86 -22.89
CA ARG A 96 -10.21 13.26 -21.56
C ARG A 96 -8.97 12.40 -21.35
N ALA A 97 -8.64 11.51 -22.28
CA ALA A 97 -7.47 10.65 -22.19
C ALA A 97 -6.17 11.48 -22.19
N ARG A 98 -6.09 12.56 -22.98
CA ARG A 98 -4.97 13.51 -22.94
C ARG A 98 -4.86 14.21 -21.59
N TYR A 99 -5.98 14.68 -21.02
CA TYR A 99 -5.99 15.28 -19.69
C TYR A 99 -5.55 14.29 -18.60
N GLU A 100 -6.09 13.06 -18.62
CA GLU A 100 -5.68 12.01 -17.67
C GLU A 100 -4.18 11.68 -17.86
N TRP A 101 -3.68 11.62 -19.10
CA TRP A 101 -2.25 11.43 -19.38
C TRP A 101 -1.38 12.54 -18.84
N THR A 102 -1.74 13.82 -19.03
CA THR A 102 -0.94 14.94 -18.55
C THR A 102 -0.88 14.97 -17.03
N HIS A 103 -1.98 14.62 -16.36
CA HIS A 103 -2.10 14.68 -14.89
C HIS A 103 -1.80 13.35 -14.18
N LEU A 104 -1.52 12.28 -14.91
CA LEU A 104 -1.13 11.00 -14.31
C LEU A 104 0.15 11.18 -13.48
N ARG A 105 0.10 10.84 -12.19
CA ARG A 105 1.27 10.81 -11.30
C ARG A 105 1.31 9.56 -10.44
N LEU A 106 2.50 8.97 -10.27
CA LEU A 106 2.68 7.79 -9.42
C LEU A 106 2.20 8.00 -7.99
N GLN A 107 2.41 9.19 -7.42
CA GLN A 107 2.02 9.54 -6.05
C GLN A 107 0.50 9.62 -5.81
N ASP A 108 -0.32 9.67 -6.87
CA ASP A 108 -1.78 9.74 -6.74
C ASP A 108 -2.41 8.35 -6.53
N PHE A 109 -1.57 7.30 -6.47
CA PHE A 109 -1.98 5.91 -6.30
C PHE A 109 -1.45 5.34 -4.99
N ASN A 110 -2.09 4.27 -4.52
CA ASN A 110 -1.69 3.56 -3.30
C ASN A 110 -0.66 2.46 -3.57
N SER A 111 -0.56 2.00 -4.81
CA SER A 111 0.36 0.95 -5.24
C SER A 111 0.89 1.18 -6.66
N VAL A 112 2.03 0.57 -6.97
CA VAL A 112 2.59 0.54 -8.32
C VAL A 112 1.64 -0.21 -9.28
N ILE A 113 0.89 -1.21 -8.80
CA ILE A 113 -0.08 -1.97 -9.61
C ILE A 113 -1.23 -1.06 -10.07
N ASP A 114 -1.78 -0.23 -9.17
CA ASP A 114 -2.89 0.67 -9.50
C ASP A 114 -2.44 1.74 -10.49
N PHE A 115 -1.26 2.33 -10.27
CA PHE A 115 -0.65 3.25 -11.21
C PHE A 115 -0.45 2.60 -12.59
N ASN A 116 0.08 1.37 -12.63
CA ASN A 116 0.31 0.67 -13.87
C ASN A 116 -1.01 0.39 -14.62
N SER A 117 -2.05 0.04 -13.89
CA SER A 117 -3.40 -0.18 -14.44
C SER A 117 -3.96 1.11 -15.05
N ALA A 118 -3.80 2.25 -14.37
CA ALA A 118 -4.20 3.55 -14.91
C ALA A 118 -3.40 3.95 -16.15
N MET A 119 -2.08 3.75 -16.15
CA MET A 119 -1.21 3.97 -17.31
C MET A 119 -1.70 3.16 -18.53
N HIS A 120 -1.98 1.86 -18.35
CA HIS A 120 -2.48 1.01 -19.41
C HIS A 120 -3.86 1.44 -19.92
N ARG A 121 -4.79 1.77 -19.02
CA ARG A 121 -6.11 2.29 -19.38
C ARG A 121 -6.01 3.55 -20.25
N ILE A 122 -5.24 4.55 -19.83
CA ILE A 122 -5.07 5.83 -20.54
C ILE A 122 -4.39 5.62 -21.89
N THR A 123 -3.26 4.89 -21.92
CA THR A 123 -2.51 4.66 -23.16
C THR A 123 -3.32 3.84 -24.17
N SER A 124 -4.19 2.94 -23.70
CA SER A 124 -5.12 2.20 -24.57
C SER A 124 -6.17 3.13 -25.18
N GLN A 125 -6.77 4.03 -24.39
CA GLN A 125 -7.72 5.03 -24.91
C GLN A 125 -7.08 5.96 -25.94
N LEU A 126 -5.85 6.45 -25.68
CA LEU A 126 -5.10 7.26 -26.64
C LEU A 126 -4.83 6.49 -27.93
N LYS A 127 -4.41 5.22 -27.83
CA LYS A 127 -4.19 4.34 -28.99
C LYS A 127 -5.48 4.12 -29.80
N LEU A 128 -6.62 3.87 -29.14
CA LEU A 128 -7.94 3.74 -29.79
C LEU A 128 -8.36 5.01 -30.54
N CYS A 129 -7.92 6.17 -30.06
CA CYS A 129 -8.17 7.46 -30.72
C CYS A 129 -7.14 7.81 -31.81
N GLY A 130 -6.18 6.93 -32.11
CA GLY A 130 -5.16 7.17 -33.14
C GLY A 130 -3.89 7.87 -32.64
N GLU A 131 -3.72 8.01 -31.33
CA GLU A 131 -2.53 8.61 -30.69
C GLU A 131 -1.76 7.57 -29.88
N PRO A 132 -1.05 6.63 -30.53
CA PRO A 132 -0.30 5.62 -29.81
C PRO A 132 0.82 6.24 -28.98
N VAL A 133 0.90 5.86 -27.71
CA VAL A 133 1.97 6.28 -26.80
C VAL A 133 3.15 5.31 -26.90
N SER A 134 4.34 5.84 -27.19
CA SER A 134 5.57 5.06 -27.31
C SER A 134 6.05 4.52 -25.95
N GLU A 135 6.90 3.49 -25.98
CA GLU A 135 7.54 2.95 -24.75
C GLU A 135 8.38 4.01 -24.04
N ASP A 136 9.19 4.77 -24.78
CA ASP A 136 9.99 5.87 -24.24
C ASP A 136 9.11 6.94 -23.58
N SER A 137 7.96 7.26 -24.18
CA SER A 137 7.00 8.19 -23.58
C SER A 137 6.43 7.67 -22.26
N LYS A 138 6.15 6.36 -22.13
CA LYS A 138 5.69 5.77 -20.86
C LYS A 138 6.79 5.78 -19.80
N LEU A 139 8.02 5.46 -20.19
CA LEU A 139 9.19 5.53 -19.31
C LEU A 139 9.40 6.96 -18.80
N GLU A 140 9.51 7.91 -19.71
CA GLU A 140 9.69 9.33 -19.38
C GLU A 140 8.53 9.85 -18.52
N LYS A 141 7.29 9.50 -18.88
CA LYS A 141 6.12 9.85 -18.08
C LYS A 141 6.26 9.32 -16.66
N THR A 142 6.61 8.05 -16.48
CA THR A 142 6.79 7.46 -15.15
C THR A 142 7.87 8.19 -14.36
N PHE A 143 9.04 8.41 -14.95
CA PHE A 143 10.13 9.14 -14.30
C PHE A 143 9.74 10.58 -13.94
N SER A 144 9.01 11.29 -14.80
CA SER A 144 8.58 12.67 -14.54
C SER A 144 7.61 12.80 -13.36
N THR A 145 7.00 11.70 -12.92
CA THR A 145 5.99 11.69 -11.87
C THR A 145 6.53 11.40 -10.47
N PHE A 146 7.84 11.17 -10.35
CA PHE A 146 8.49 11.06 -9.04
C PHE A 146 8.40 12.40 -8.31
N HIS A 147 8.14 12.34 -7.00
CA HIS A 147 8.16 13.54 -6.15
C HIS A 147 9.56 14.19 -6.16
N ALA A 148 9.62 15.53 -6.03
CA ALA A 148 10.88 16.29 -6.12
C ALA A 148 11.96 15.81 -5.12
N THR A 149 11.55 15.32 -3.94
CA THR A 149 12.46 14.75 -2.93
C THR A 149 13.13 13.45 -3.39
N ASN A 150 12.58 12.78 -4.41
CA ASN A 150 13.02 11.50 -4.94
C ASN A 150 13.82 11.66 -6.25
N MET A 151 14.33 12.87 -6.53
CA MET A 151 15.12 13.18 -7.73
C MET A 151 16.34 12.26 -7.89
N VAL A 152 17.04 11.91 -6.80
CA VAL A 152 18.20 11.00 -6.85
C VAL A 152 17.78 9.63 -7.34
N LEU A 153 16.67 9.11 -6.83
CA LEU A 153 16.20 7.79 -7.21
C LEU A 153 15.62 7.75 -8.62
N GLN A 154 14.91 8.80 -9.02
CA GLN A 154 14.52 8.99 -10.41
C GLN A 154 15.75 8.87 -11.32
N GLN A 155 16.86 9.55 -10.97
CA GLN A 155 18.11 9.48 -11.71
C GLN A 155 18.72 8.07 -11.72
N GLN A 156 18.74 7.37 -10.57
CA GLN A 156 19.20 5.98 -10.50
C GLN A 156 18.43 5.04 -11.43
N TYR A 157 17.10 5.16 -11.50
CA TYR A 157 16.31 4.34 -12.42
C TYR A 157 16.51 4.73 -13.89
N ARG A 158 16.77 6.01 -14.20
CA ARG A 158 17.13 6.45 -15.56
C ARG A 158 18.47 5.86 -16.01
N GLU A 159 19.46 5.84 -15.12
CA GLU A 159 20.80 5.31 -15.39
C GLU A 159 20.81 3.80 -15.66
N ARG A 160 19.79 3.07 -15.20
CA ARG A 160 19.60 1.65 -15.56
C ARG A 160 19.26 1.46 -17.05
N GLY A 161 18.78 2.50 -17.74
CA GLY A 161 18.64 2.48 -19.19
C GLY A 161 17.57 1.53 -19.73
N PHE A 162 16.44 1.39 -19.03
CA PHE A 162 15.31 0.55 -19.46
C PHE A 162 14.86 0.89 -20.88
N LYS A 163 14.52 -0.13 -21.66
CA LYS A 163 14.01 0.00 -23.04
C LYS A 163 12.53 -0.31 -23.16
N LYS A 164 11.96 -1.05 -22.22
CA LYS A 164 10.54 -1.36 -22.16
C LYS A 164 9.98 -0.87 -20.83
N TYR A 165 8.77 -0.33 -20.88
CA TYR A 165 8.04 0.11 -19.69
C TYR A 165 7.76 -1.05 -18.72
N ALA A 166 7.52 -2.26 -19.25
CA ALA A 166 7.31 -3.47 -18.45
C ALA A 166 8.52 -3.79 -17.54
N ASP A 167 9.75 -3.53 -18.00
CA ASP A 167 10.96 -3.79 -17.22
C ASP A 167 11.09 -2.82 -16.04
N LEU A 168 10.75 -1.54 -16.27
CA LEU A 168 10.70 -0.53 -15.22
C LEU A 168 9.64 -0.88 -14.16
N ILE A 169 8.42 -1.20 -14.59
CA ILE A 169 7.33 -1.54 -13.67
C ILE A 169 7.66 -2.78 -12.84
N SER A 170 8.24 -3.82 -13.45
CA SER A 170 8.68 -5.00 -12.72
C SER A 170 9.67 -4.63 -11.62
N CYS A 171 10.62 -3.74 -11.92
CA CYS A 171 11.58 -3.27 -10.93
C CYS A 171 10.94 -2.44 -9.81
N LEU A 172 9.94 -1.60 -10.12
CA LEU A 172 9.22 -0.80 -9.14
C LEU A 172 8.36 -1.68 -8.22
N LEU A 173 7.72 -2.73 -8.75
CA LEU A 173 6.95 -3.71 -7.97
C LEU A 173 7.83 -4.47 -6.97
N VAL A 174 9.01 -4.92 -7.41
CA VAL A 174 9.97 -5.59 -6.53
C VAL A 174 10.44 -4.65 -5.42
N ALA A 175 10.70 -3.38 -5.76
CA ALA A 175 11.08 -2.37 -4.78
C ALA A 175 9.95 -2.10 -3.76
N GLU A 176 8.71 -1.96 -4.22
CA GLU A 176 7.52 -1.78 -3.36
C GLU A 176 7.40 -2.92 -2.34
N GLN A 177 7.45 -4.18 -2.80
CA GLN A 177 7.35 -5.36 -1.94
C GLN A 177 8.51 -5.46 -0.94
N ASN A 178 9.74 -5.19 -1.38
CA ASN A 178 10.90 -5.20 -0.48
C ASN A 178 10.79 -4.15 0.62
N ASN A 179 10.26 -2.97 0.30
CA ASN A 179 10.04 -1.90 1.26
C ASN A 179 8.96 -2.26 2.28
N GLU A 180 7.84 -2.86 1.84
CA GLU A 180 6.82 -3.36 2.77
C GLU A 180 7.41 -4.36 3.78
N LEU A 181 8.25 -5.30 3.31
CA LEU A 181 8.92 -6.27 4.18
C LEU A 181 9.90 -5.59 5.15
N LEU A 182 10.66 -4.61 4.67
CA LEU A 182 11.58 -3.83 5.50
C LEU A 182 10.84 -3.09 6.62
N MET A 183 9.67 -2.52 6.33
CA MET A 183 8.82 -1.86 7.32
C MET A 183 8.27 -2.85 8.35
N LYS A 184 7.80 -4.02 7.90
CA LYS A 184 7.36 -5.11 8.80
C LYS A 184 8.49 -5.58 9.72
N ASN A 185 9.71 -5.71 9.20
CA ASN A 185 10.89 -6.09 9.98
C ASN A 185 11.25 -5.04 11.03
N HIS A 186 11.17 -3.74 10.69
CA HIS A 186 11.40 -2.66 11.65
C HIS A 186 10.40 -2.70 12.80
N GLN A 187 9.12 -2.89 12.49
CA GLN A 187 8.03 -2.96 13.48
C GLN A 187 8.07 -4.23 14.32
N SER A 188 8.66 -5.32 13.81
CA SER A 188 8.79 -6.60 14.53
C SER A 188 9.91 -6.62 15.56
N ARG A 189 10.66 -5.52 15.74
CA ARG A 189 11.71 -5.44 16.76
C ARG A 189 11.09 -5.53 18.16
N PRO A 190 11.56 -6.44 19.04
CA PRO A 190 11.10 -6.49 20.42
C PRO A 190 11.37 -5.17 21.15
N THR A 191 10.38 -4.68 21.90
CA THR A 191 10.50 -3.56 22.84
C THR A 191 11.53 -3.93 23.93
N GLY A 192 12.81 -3.64 23.69
CA GLY A 192 13.90 -4.02 24.59
C GLY A 192 15.30 -4.12 23.98
N SER A 193 15.44 -4.04 22.65
CA SER A 193 16.77 -3.84 22.03
C SER A 193 17.22 -2.39 22.22
N GLN A 194 17.72 -2.08 23.42
CA GLN A 194 18.50 -0.86 23.66
C GLN A 194 19.61 -0.79 22.59
N PRO A 195 19.87 0.37 21.97
CA PRO A 195 21.13 0.57 21.30
C PRO A 195 22.24 0.23 22.30
N ILE A 196 23.20 -0.60 21.90
CA ILE A 196 24.41 -0.78 22.69
C ILE A 196 24.94 0.64 22.93
N PRO A 197 25.16 1.10 24.18
CA PRO A 197 25.78 2.40 24.38
C PRO A 197 27.13 2.35 23.69
N GLU A 198 27.37 3.24 22.72
CA GLU A 198 28.71 3.52 22.22
C GLU A 198 29.54 4.03 23.41
N VAL A 199 30.19 3.11 24.11
CA VAL A 199 31.19 3.45 25.11
C VAL A 199 32.45 3.83 24.34
N ASN A 200 32.57 5.10 23.99
CA ASN A 200 33.85 5.72 23.72
C ASN A 200 34.67 5.74 25.02
N ALA A 201 35.27 4.60 25.37
CA ALA A 201 36.30 4.54 26.40
C ALA A 201 37.62 5.00 25.77
N ILE A 202 37.89 6.29 25.89
CA ILE A 202 39.22 6.86 25.67
C ILE A 202 40.15 6.22 26.70
N PHE A 203 41.07 5.37 26.23
CA PHE A 203 42.23 4.96 27.01
C PHE A 203 43.17 6.16 27.17
N THR A 204 43.22 6.74 28.37
CA THR A 204 44.38 7.51 28.83
C THR A 204 44.81 6.95 30.18
N GLY A 205 46.04 6.41 30.21
CA GLY A 205 46.58 5.71 31.36
C GLY A 205 47.05 6.62 32.50
N GLY A 206 47.41 5.96 33.62
CA GLY A 206 48.40 6.45 34.58
C GLY A 206 47.96 6.58 36.05
N HIS A 207 48.26 5.55 36.85
CA HIS A 207 48.62 5.56 38.30
C HIS A 207 47.52 5.97 39.33
N ALA A 208 47.33 5.36 40.51
CA ALA A 208 48.19 4.55 41.38
C ALA A 208 47.36 3.67 42.37
N ASN A 209 48.03 2.64 42.91
CA ASN A 209 47.62 1.67 43.93
C ASN A 209 47.14 2.27 45.28
N ARG A 210 46.22 1.58 45.99
CA ARG A 210 46.49 0.94 47.32
C ARG A 210 45.28 0.31 48.04
N HIS A 211 45.52 -0.92 48.53
CA HIS A 211 44.93 -1.65 49.69
C HIS A 211 43.42 -2.02 49.64
N GLY A 212 42.95 -3.26 49.85
CA GLY A 212 43.50 -4.44 50.51
C GLY A 212 42.66 -4.78 51.75
N ASN A 213 41.85 -5.84 51.69
CA ASN A 213 41.74 -6.88 52.74
C ASN A 213 40.64 -7.93 52.46
N LYS A 214 41.10 -9.17 52.28
CA LYS A 214 40.36 -10.42 52.40
C LYS A 214 40.20 -10.76 53.89
N HIS A 215 39.02 -11.21 54.31
CA HIS A 215 38.92 -12.22 55.38
C HIS A 215 37.71 -13.12 55.14
N GLY A 216 37.98 -14.40 54.87
CA GLY A 216 37.11 -15.50 55.24
C GLY A 216 37.80 -16.29 56.36
N ASN A 217 37.03 -16.88 57.27
CA ASN A 217 37.53 -18.00 58.07
C ASN A 217 36.43 -18.98 58.50
N ASN A 218 36.86 -20.22 58.63
CA ASN A 218 36.16 -21.49 58.63
C ASN A 218 35.61 -21.97 60.01
N SER A 219 34.46 -22.66 59.95
CA SER A 219 34.21 -24.06 60.41
C SER A 219 34.01 -24.49 61.89
N ALA A 220 33.01 -25.40 62.03
CA ALA A 220 32.84 -26.53 62.97
C ALA A 220 32.41 -26.23 64.44
N ARG A 221 31.66 -27.05 65.19
CA ARG A 221 30.74 -28.23 65.08
C ARG A 221 30.30 -28.53 66.56
N VAL A 222 29.24 -29.34 66.75
CA VAL A 222 28.97 -30.27 67.90
C VAL A 222 27.85 -29.92 68.93
N LYS A 223 26.76 -30.71 68.81
CA LYS A 223 25.87 -31.45 69.77
C LYS A 223 25.44 -30.93 71.16
N GLY A 224 24.14 -31.20 71.46
CA GLY A 224 23.62 -31.80 72.71
C GLY A 224 22.53 -30.99 73.44
N ARG A 225 21.22 -31.27 73.26
CA ARG A 225 20.28 -32.13 74.03
C ARG A 225 19.90 -31.69 75.47
N ASP A 226 18.59 -31.44 75.62
CA ASP A 226 17.64 -31.85 76.68
C ASP A 226 17.32 -30.97 77.93
N ARG A 227 16.01 -30.65 78.00
CA ARG A 227 15.04 -30.66 79.13
C ARG A 227 15.14 -29.63 80.27
N GLN A 228 14.07 -28.82 80.44
CA GLN A 228 13.01 -29.02 81.46
C GLN A 228 11.98 -27.86 81.47
N ARG A 229 10.71 -28.21 81.69
CA ARG A 229 9.48 -27.42 81.99
C ARG A 229 9.21 -27.59 83.53
N PRO A 230 8.12 -27.13 84.20
CA PRO A 230 7.00 -26.20 83.88
C PRO A 230 6.52 -25.29 85.07
N ASN A 231 5.49 -24.45 84.84
CA ASN A 231 4.36 -24.04 85.73
C ASN A 231 3.64 -22.85 85.04
N GLY A 232 2.32 -22.63 84.97
CA GLY A 232 1.09 -23.29 85.42
C GLY A 232 -0.06 -22.25 85.31
N GLN A 233 -1.27 -22.67 84.86
CA GLN A 233 -2.60 -21.99 84.92
C GLN A 233 -2.83 -20.75 84.02
N GLY A 234 -3.98 -20.48 83.38
CA GLY A 234 -5.28 -21.15 83.28
C GLY A 234 -6.41 -20.14 82.93
N ARG A 235 -7.08 -20.36 81.78
CA ARG A 235 -8.49 -20.00 81.40
C ARG A 235 -8.95 -18.53 81.23
N GLY A 236 -9.60 -18.26 80.10
CA GLY A 236 -10.59 -17.17 79.92
C GLY A 236 -10.77 -16.73 78.46
N SER A 237 -11.99 -16.77 77.92
CA SER A 237 -12.35 -16.62 76.49
C SER A 237 -12.91 -15.23 76.15
N ILE A 238 -13.08 -14.99 74.83
CA ILE A 238 -14.00 -14.04 74.13
C ILE A 238 -13.44 -12.68 73.63
N ASN A 239 -13.27 -12.63 72.30
CA ASN A 239 -13.68 -11.61 71.31
C ASN A 239 -13.37 -10.11 71.57
N GLN A 240 -12.59 -9.48 70.68
CA GLN A 240 -13.04 -8.78 69.45
C GLN A 240 -11.95 -7.81 68.92
N ARG A 241 -11.77 -7.86 67.59
CA ARG A 241 -11.43 -6.78 66.65
C ARG A 241 -10.43 -5.68 67.09
N LEU A 242 -9.31 -5.58 66.37
CA LEU A 242 -9.06 -4.54 65.35
C LEU A 242 -7.64 -4.66 64.77
N GLY A 243 -7.59 -5.00 63.47
CA GLY A 243 -6.62 -4.59 62.44
C GLY A 243 -5.12 -4.88 62.61
N PRO A 244 -4.51 -5.68 61.70
CA PRO A 244 -3.07 -5.63 61.48
C PRO A 244 -2.73 -4.99 60.12
N LYS A 245 -1.75 -4.08 60.17
CA LYS A 245 -0.97 -3.63 59.01
C LYS A 245 0.20 -4.60 58.77
N LYS A 246 0.34 -4.94 57.49
CA LYS A 246 1.58 -5.13 56.71
C LYS A 246 2.39 -6.43 56.85
N ASN A 247 2.36 -7.13 55.71
CA ASN A 247 3.50 -7.67 54.93
C ASN A 247 4.15 -8.98 55.40
N ALA A 248 3.83 -10.09 54.72
CA ALA A 248 4.78 -10.80 53.85
C ALA A 248 4.15 -12.04 53.15
N LYS A 249 4.44 -12.13 51.85
CA LYS A 249 4.76 -13.33 51.03
C LYS A 249 3.68 -14.35 50.62
N ILE A 250 3.39 -14.26 49.30
CA ILE A 250 3.42 -15.30 48.25
C ILE A 250 2.57 -16.57 48.45
N HIS A 251 1.60 -16.80 47.56
CA HIS A 251 1.46 -18.08 46.85
C HIS A 251 0.87 -17.90 45.45
N LYS A 252 1.57 -18.44 44.44
CA LYS A 252 1.08 -18.71 43.08
C LYS A 252 -0.09 -19.70 43.15
N GLY A 253 -1.14 -19.48 42.36
CA GLY A 253 -2.08 -20.56 42.04
C GLY A 253 -3.42 -20.14 41.43
N LYS A 254 -3.46 -20.08 40.09
CA LYS A 254 -4.58 -20.39 39.16
C LYS A 254 -5.88 -19.56 39.23
N GLY A 255 -6.20 -18.89 38.11
CA GLY A 255 -7.58 -18.54 37.72
C GLY A 255 -7.68 -17.25 36.90
N GLN A 256 -7.99 -17.36 35.61
CA GLN A 256 -8.20 -16.26 34.66
C GLN A 256 -9.46 -15.43 34.99
N MET A 257 -9.37 -14.10 34.92
CA MET A 257 -10.44 -13.26 34.34
C MET A 257 -9.83 -12.02 33.66
N ASN A 258 -10.24 -11.82 32.42
CA ASN A 258 -9.87 -10.75 31.50
C ASN A 258 -9.92 -9.35 32.13
N LYS A 259 -8.79 -8.62 32.07
CA LYS A 259 -8.81 -7.14 32.01
C LYS A 259 -7.75 -6.65 31.02
N VAL A 260 -8.25 -6.18 29.89
CA VAL A 260 -7.57 -5.30 28.93
C VAL A 260 -6.95 -4.11 29.68
N PRO A 261 -5.66 -3.76 29.49
CA PRO A 261 -5.17 -2.46 29.93
C PRO A 261 -5.79 -1.40 29.01
N LYS A 262 -6.70 -0.60 29.56
CA LYS A 262 -7.24 0.59 28.90
C LYS A 262 -6.07 1.51 28.51
N ASN A 263 -5.97 1.75 27.21
CA ASN A 263 -5.11 2.74 26.60
C ASN A 263 -5.57 4.14 27.06
N ASN A 264 -4.96 4.70 28.11
CA ASN A 264 -5.18 6.09 28.46
C ASN A 264 -4.12 6.93 27.73
N GLU A 265 -4.50 7.44 26.57
CA GLU A 265 -3.78 8.43 25.78
C GLU A 265 -3.50 9.68 26.62
N SER A 266 -2.36 9.71 27.30
CA SER A 266 -1.86 10.91 27.94
C SER A 266 -1.06 11.69 26.89
N PHE A 267 -1.68 12.75 26.38
CA PHE A 267 -1.06 13.73 25.49
C PHE A 267 -0.11 14.64 26.28
N CYS A 268 1.14 14.74 25.84
CA CYS A 268 2.12 15.61 26.46
C CYS A 268 1.95 17.04 25.93
N THR A 269 1.39 17.93 26.75
CA THR A 269 1.23 19.36 26.38
C THR A 269 2.54 20.11 26.13
N ARG A 270 3.69 19.56 26.58
CA ARG A 270 5.02 20.15 26.35
C ARG A 270 5.56 19.88 24.95
N CYS A 271 5.38 18.67 24.40
CA CYS A 271 5.99 18.27 23.13
C CYS A 271 5.00 17.74 22.08
N GLY A 272 3.71 17.62 22.41
CA GLY A 272 2.67 17.13 21.50
C GLY A 272 2.66 15.62 21.28
N CYS A 273 3.55 14.86 21.93
CA CYS A 273 3.61 13.41 21.77
C CYS A 273 2.72 12.68 22.77
N ASN A 274 2.20 11.53 22.37
CA ASN A 274 1.42 10.64 23.24
C ASN A 274 2.33 9.71 24.06
N GLY A 275 1.78 9.19 25.16
CA GLY A 275 2.41 8.12 25.96
C GLY A 275 3.23 8.60 27.16
N HIS A 276 3.22 9.88 27.48
CA HIS A 276 3.83 10.42 28.70
C HIS A 276 3.23 11.79 29.11
N PHE A 277 3.36 12.16 30.39
CA PHE A 277 2.91 13.47 30.88
C PHE A 277 4.00 14.53 30.76
N TRP A 278 3.60 15.82 30.76
CA TRP A 278 4.53 16.95 30.65
C TRP A 278 5.65 16.93 31.72
N LYS A 279 5.35 16.45 32.94
CA LYS A 279 6.31 16.32 34.04
C LYS A 279 7.38 15.25 33.81
N THR A 280 7.10 14.25 32.97
CA THR A 280 8.01 13.14 32.63
C THR A 280 8.58 13.29 31.22
N CYS A 281 8.35 14.43 30.58
CA CYS A 281 8.83 14.71 29.23
C CYS A 281 10.35 14.95 29.23
N ARG A 282 11.07 14.10 28.49
CA ARG A 282 12.53 14.19 28.28
C ARG A 282 12.92 14.80 26.93
N MET A 283 11.96 15.44 26.25
CA MET A 283 12.22 16.05 24.95
C MET A 283 13.25 17.18 25.08
N PRO A 284 14.30 17.22 24.22
CA PRO A 284 15.24 18.33 24.16
C PRO A 284 14.54 19.66 23.92
N ASP A 285 15.01 20.73 24.59
CA ASP A 285 14.32 22.03 24.60
C ASP A 285 14.19 22.67 23.21
N HIS A 286 15.13 22.40 22.29
CA HIS A 286 15.05 22.91 20.92
C HIS A 286 13.88 22.31 20.13
N LEU A 287 13.51 21.05 20.36
CA LEU A 287 12.34 20.41 19.72
C LEU A 287 11.03 20.88 20.36
N VAL A 288 11.04 21.12 21.68
CA VAL A 288 9.92 21.75 22.38
C VAL A 288 9.65 23.15 21.84
N ALA A 289 10.71 23.93 21.58
CA ALA A 289 10.59 25.27 21.01
C ALA A 289 9.95 25.26 19.61
N LEU A 290 10.34 24.30 18.75
CA LEU A 290 9.74 24.13 17.42
C LEU A 290 8.24 23.77 17.50
N TYR A 291 7.87 22.88 18.41
CA TYR A 291 6.47 22.50 18.63
C TYR A 291 5.63 23.67 19.18
N GLN A 292 6.18 24.45 20.12
CA GLN A 292 5.47 25.63 20.63
C GLN A 292 5.34 26.74 19.58
N ALA A 293 6.30 26.84 18.67
CA ALA A 293 6.21 27.77 17.54
C ALA A 293 5.12 27.35 16.53
N SER A 294 4.94 26.05 16.27
CA SER A 294 3.90 25.56 15.36
C SER A 294 2.48 25.79 15.89
N ILE A 295 2.25 25.66 17.21
CA ILE A 295 0.95 25.96 17.83
C ILE A 295 0.58 27.44 17.70
N LYS A 296 1.57 28.34 17.79
CA LYS A 296 1.33 29.80 17.70
C LYS A 296 1.03 30.27 16.26
N GLY A 297 1.39 29.48 15.25
CA GLY A 297 1.13 29.77 13.83
C GLY A 297 -0.23 29.32 13.30
N ASN A 298 -0.88 28.33 13.95
CA ASN A 298 -2.12 27.73 13.47
C ASN A 298 -3.38 28.32 14.15
N LYS A 299 -3.67 29.60 13.88
CA LYS A 299 -5.01 30.18 14.06
C LYS A 299 -5.67 30.45 12.70
N ALA A 300 -5.96 29.38 11.95
CA ALA A 300 -6.93 29.40 10.87
C ALA A 300 -7.47 27.97 10.67
N GLU A 301 -8.73 27.80 11.06
CA GLU A 301 -9.72 26.73 10.84
C GLU A 301 -9.25 25.38 10.28
N ILE A 302 -9.38 24.33 11.11
CA ILE A 302 -9.51 22.95 10.66
C ILE A 302 -10.85 22.44 11.19
N ASN A 303 -11.83 22.31 10.29
CA ASN A 303 -13.01 21.49 10.53
C ASN A 303 -12.54 20.04 10.65
N TYR A 304 -12.84 19.45 11.80
CA TYR A 304 -12.48 18.10 12.17
C TYR A 304 -13.35 17.11 11.38
N ILE A 305 -12.74 16.34 10.48
CA ILE A 305 -13.29 15.08 9.99
C ILE A 305 -12.38 13.98 10.53
N ASP A 306 -12.90 13.27 11.53
CA ASP A 306 -12.33 12.06 12.08
C ASP A 306 -12.55 10.92 11.08
N GLN A 307 -11.51 10.60 10.31
CA GLN A 307 -11.32 9.29 9.71
C GLN A 307 -9.88 8.87 9.99
N SER A 308 -9.70 8.32 11.19
CA SER A 308 -8.51 7.61 11.60
C SER A 308 -8.49 6.22 10.96
N ASP A 309 -7.95 6.13 9.74
CA ASP A 309 -7.40 4.89 9.21
C ASP A 309 -5.86 4.95 9.29
N PRO A 310 -5.17 4.05 10.01
CA PRO A 310 -3.70 4.04 10.12
C PRO A 310 -2.95 3.69 8.84
N TRP A 311 -3.65 3.54 7.72
CA TRP A 311 -3.16 2.98 6.46
C TRP A 311 -3.32 3.98 5.32
N ASP A 312 -2.87 5.21 5.52
CA ASP A 312 -2.70 6.14 4.40
C ASP A 312 -1.57 5.59 3.49
N SER A 313 -1.96 4.81 2.49
CA SER A 313 -1.10 4.24 1.45
C SER A 313 -0.32 5.31 0.66
N SER A 314 -0.68 6.58 0.80
CA SER A 314 0.11 7.72 0.34
C SER A 314 1.51 7.77 0.99
N ILE A 315 1.65 7.26 2.22
CA ILE A 315 2.93 7.13 2.92
C ILE A 315 3.76 5.98 2.35
N VAL A 316 3.12 4.92 1.84
CA VAL A 316 3.84 3.78 1.26
C VAL A 316 4.61 4.23 0.03
N ILE A 317 4.01 4.96 -0.92
CA ILE A 317 4.75 5.49 -2.08
C ILE A 317 5.76 6.57 -1.69
N TYR A 318 5.46 7.40 -0.68
CA TYR A 318 6.44 8.36 -0.14
C TYR A 318 7.68 7.67 0.45
N PHE A 319 7.54 6.43 0.94
CA PHE A 319 8.62 5.64 1.54
C PHE A 319 9.17 4.50 0.68
N ILE A 320 8.58 4.13 -0.47
CA ILE A 320 9.21 3.24 -1.47
C ILE A 320 10.64 3.77 -1.81
N PHE A 321 10.83 5.08 -1.66
CA PHE A 321 11.93 5.82 -2.24
C PHE A 321 12.90 6.47 -1.25
N LYS A 322 12.75 6.24 0.08
CA LYS A 322 13.67 6.80 1.08
C LYS A 322 14.87 5.93 1.46
N PHE A 323 14.88 4.65 1.09
CA PHE A 323 16.01 3.73 1.36
C PHE A 323 16.15 2.68 0.25
N SER A 324 16.59 3.09 -0.94
CA SER A 324 17.11 2.15 -1.95
C SER A 324 18.64 2.16 -1.96
N ASP A 325 19.24 1.86 -0.80
CA ASP A 325 20.65 1.47 -0.73
C ASP A 325 20.68 0.00 -0.31
N SER A 326 20.59 -0.90 -1.29
CA SER A 326 21.12 -2.29 -1.27
C SER A 326 20.31 -3.20 -2.20
N LEU A 327 20.65 -3.25 -3.48
CA LEU A 327 20.42 -4.46 -4.29
C LEU A 327 21.72 -4.79 -5.05
N PRO A 328 22.29 -6.00 -4.87
CA PRO A 328 23.46 -6.42 -5.63
C PRO A 328 23.10 -6.67 -7.10
N ILE A 329 24.02 -6.29 -7.98
CA ILE A 329 23.97 -6.48 -9.42
C ILE A 329 24.62 -7.84 -9.73
N GLU A 330 23.85 -8.85 -10.15
CA GLU A 330 24.40 -9.95 -10.94
C GLU A 330 24.29 -9.57 -12.43
N LYS A 331 25.40 -9.10 -12.99
CA LYS A 331 25.63 -9.07 -14.43
C LYS A 331 26.28 -10.40 -14.80
N GLU A 332 25.51 -11.39 -15.21
CA GLU A 332 26.08 -12.49 -16.00
C GLU A 332 26.35 -11.98 -17.42
N SER A 333 27.58 -11.52 -17.60
CA SER A 333 28.18 -11.30 -18.90
C SER A 333 28.33 -12.62 -19.64
N ASN A 334 27.53 -12.82 -20.68
CA ASN A 334 27.78 -13.84 -21.70
C ASN A 334 29.13 -13.56 -22.39
N LYS A 335 30.21 -14.20 -21.92
CA LYS A 335 31.46 -14.32 -22.67
C LYS A 335 31.36 -15.54 -23.58
N LYS A 336 31.27 -15.25 -24.88
CA LYS A 336 31.64 -16.20 -25.94
C LYS A 336 33.07 -16.66 -25.72
N ASN A 337 33.29 -17.96 -25.83
CA ASN A 337 34.42 -18.57 -26.52
C ASN A 337 33.91 -19.80 -27.26
#